data_AF-A0A944K4D4-F1
#
_entry.id   AF-A0A944K4D4-F1
#
_cell.length_a   1.000
_cell.length_b   1.000
_cell.length_c   1.000
_cell.angle_alpha   90.00
_cell.angle_beta   90.00
_cell.angle_gamma   90.00
#
_symmetry.space_group_name_H-M   'P 1'
#
loop_
_entity.id
_entity.type
_entity.pdbx_description
1 polymer ?
#
loop_
_entity_poly.entity_id
_entity_poly.type
_entity_poly.pdbx_seq_one_letter_code
_entity_poly.pdbx_strand_id
1 'polypeptide(L)'
;MSAGTEIDDPAALNRAGTGAHGIAGQTRTAGAHPVDETRSASQDFGTGNWDGRLGGALTGLAETWSAQVSALVADCDSLADQCGASGMLYQRTEAANAQTMHSLSSDFG
;
A
#
# COMPACT_ATOMS: atom_id res chain seq x y z
N MET A 1 17.10 21.87 12.27
CA MET A 1 16.24 22.69 11.38
C MET A 1 15.66 21.73 10.37
N SER A 2 14.34 21.47 10.43
CA SER A 2 13.69 20.51 9.53
C SER A 2 13.70 21.12 8.14
N ALA A 3 14.43 20.52 7.21
CA ALA A 3 14.31 20.83 5.79
C ALA A 3 12.82 20.72 5.44
N GLY A 4 12.30 21.78 4.85
CA GLY A 4 10.90 21.92 4.51
C GLY A 4 10.43 20.72 3.71
N THR A 5 9.18 20.38 3.94
CA THR A 5 8.36 19.57 3.05
C THR A 5 8.23 20.30 1.72
N GLU A 6 9.30 20.36 0.94
CA GLU A 6 9.31 20.87 -0.41
C GLU A 6 9.15 19.65 -1.32
N ILE A 7 7.93 19.44 -1.78
CA ILE A 7 7.65 18.42 -2.78
C ILE A 7 7.81 19.10 -4.12
N ASP A 8 8.96 18.85 -4.76
CA ASP A 8 9.32 19.40 -6.07
C ASP A 8 8.33 19.00 -7.18
N ASP A 9 7.67 17.85 -7.04
CA ASP A 9 6.68 17.35 -7.99
C ASP A 9 5.46 16.74 -7.27
N PRO A 10 4.38 17.51 -7.06
CA PRO A 10 3.13 17.00 -6.50
C PRO A 10 2.49 15.89 -7.35
N ALA A 11 2.78 15.83 -8.67
CA ALA A 11 2.33 14.73 -9.51
C ALA A 11 3.11 13.44 -9.21
N ALA A 12 4.33 13.51 -8.68
CA ALA A 12 5.06 12.34 -8.19
C ALA A 12 4.36 11.67 -7.01
N LEU A 13 3.73 12.44 -6.11
CA LEU A 13 2.91 11.87 -5.03
C LEU A 13 1.70 11.11 -5.57
N ASN A 14 0.99 11.68 -6.55
CA ASN A 14 -0.14 11.00 -7.16
C ASN A 14 0.29 9.71 -7.88
N ARG A 15 1.44 9.73 -8.58
CA ARG A 15 2.02 8.53 -9.19
C ARG A 15 2.44 7.49 -8.14
N ALA A 16 3.05 7.91 -7.04
CA ALA A 16 3.44 7.04 -5.95
C ALA A 16 2.22 6.38 -5.29
N GLY A 17 1.15 7.14 -5.01
CA GLY A 17 -0.08 6.59 -4.44
C GLY A 17 -0.79 5.62 -5.38
N THR A 18 -0.86 5.95 -6.68
CA THR A 18 -1.38 5.03 -7.70
C THR A 18 -0.55 3.74 -7.78
N GLY A 19 0.78 3.87 -7.74
CA GLY A 19 1.70 2.73 -7.73
C GLY A 19 1.53 1.85 -6.49
N ALA A 20 1.35 2.45 -5.31
CA ALA A 20 1.13 1.73 -4.06
C ALA A 20 -0.16 0.90 -4.09
N HIS A 21 -1.28 1.45 -4.58
CA HIS A 21 -2.49 0.66 -4.80
C HIS A 21 -2.29 -0.47 -5.83
N GLY A 22 -1.52 -0.21 -6.90
CA GLY A 22 -1.17 -1.24 -7.88
C GLY A 22 -0.42 -2.41 -7.23
N ILE A 23 0.56 -2.12 -6.37
CA ILE A 23 1.32 -3.12 -5.61
C ILE A 23 0.40 -3.85 -4.61
N ALA A 24 -0.51 -3.15 -3.94
CA ALA A 24 -1.49 -3.77 -3.04
C ALA A 24 -2.35 -4.81 -3.79
N GLY A 25 -2.85 -4.46 -4.98
CA GLY A 25 -3.60 -5.37 -5.83
C GLY A 25 -2.77 -6.59 -6.26
N GLN A 26 -1.56 -6.37 -6.75
CA GLN A 26 -0.65 -7.46 -7.14
C GLN A 26 -0.28 -8.37 -5.98
N THR A 27 -0.02 -7.80 -4.80
CA THR A 27 0.30 -8.52 -3.57
C THR A 27 -0.86 -9.40 -3.14
N ARG A 28 -2.10 -8.90 -3.24
CA ARG A 28 -3.30 -9.69 -2.95
C ARG A 28 -3.45 -10.88 -3.89
N THR A 29 -3.28 -10.67 -5.20
CA THR A 29 -3.42 -11.75 -6.20
C THR A 29 -2.29 -12.76 -6.12
N ALA A 30 -1.03 -12.30 -6.12
CA ALA A 30 0.14 -13.17 -6.07
C ALA A 30 0.26 -13.88 -4.71
N GLY A 31 -0.11 -13.20 -3.63
CA GLY A 31 -0.07 -13.74 -2.27
C GLY A 31 -1.14 -14.81 -2.00
N ALA A 32 -2.23 -14.85 -2.76
CA ALA A 32 -3.27 -15.86 -2.59
C ALA A 32 -2.85 -17.25 -3.10
N HIS A 33 -2.11 -17.31 -4.21
CA HIS A 33 -1.71 -18.57 -4.85
C HIS A 33 -0.96 -19.55 -3.92
N PRO A 34 0.10 -19.12 -3.20
CA PRO A 34 0.81 -20.00 -2.28
C PRO A 34 -0.06 -20.54 -1.15
N VAL A 35 -1.11 -19.82 -0.73
CA VAL A 35 -2.02 -20.25 0.34
C VAL A 35 -2.85 -21.44 -0.10
N ASP A 36 -3.40 -21.39 -1.32
CA ASP A 36 -4.25 -22.44 -1.85
C ASP A 36 -3.47 -23.75 -2.04
N GLU A 37 -2.27 -23.66 -2.61
CA GLU A 37 -1.37 -24.81 -2.79
C GLU A 37 -0.94 -25.39 -1.43
N THR A 38 -0.59 -24.53 -0.46
CA THR A 38 -0.15 -24.97 0.87
C THR A 38 -1.30 -25.61 1.66
N ARG A 39 -2.53 -25.10 1.54
CA ARG A 39 -3.73 -25.73 2.15
C ARG A 39 -4.06 -27.07 1.51
N SER A 40 -3.96 -27.18 0.19
CA SER A 40 -4.15 -28.45 -0.51
C SER A 40 -3.15 -29.50 -0.01
N ALA A 41 -1.86 -29.15 0.02
CA ALA A 41 -0.81 -30.02 0.54
C ALA A 41 -1.05 -30.39 2.01
N SER A 42 -1.49 -29.43 2.84
CA SER A 42 -1.82 -29.68 4.24
C SER A 42 -2.88 -30.80 4.40
N GLN A 43 -3.91 -30.81 3.57
CA GLN A 43 -4.97 -31.83 3.61
C GLN A 43 -4.43 -33.22 3.22
N ASP A 44 -3.61 -33.27 2.17
CA ASP A 44 -2.98 -34.52 1.70
C ASP A 44 -2.03 -35.12 2.75
N PHE A 45 -1.27 -34.27 3.46
CA PHE A 45 -0.37 -34.69 4.54
C PHE A 45 -1.06 -34.82 5.90
N GLY A 46 -2.31 -34.40 6.02
CA GLY A 46 -3.11 -34.48 7.24
C GLY A 46 -3.81 -35.83 7.44
N THR A 47 -3.88 -36.66 6.40
CA THR A 47 -4.56 -37.97 6.46
C THR A 47 -3.73 -39.08 5.82
N GLY A 48 -4.02 -40.34 6.17
CA GLY A 48 -3.63 -41.50 5.38
C GLY A 48 -2.23 -42.11 5.61
N ASN A 49 -1.16 -41.33 5.85
CA ASN A 49 0.22 -41.89 5.94
C ASN A 49 1.24 -41.13 6.80
N TRP A 50 0.86 -40.01 7.42
CA TRP A 50 1.75 -39.16 8.22
C TRP A 50 1.16 -38.96 9.63
N ASP A 51 1.98 -38.63 10.61
CA ASP A 51 1.53 -38.39 12.00
C ASP A 51 0.67 -37.12 12.18
N GLY A 52 0.26 -36.48 11.08
CA GLY A 52 -0.53 -35.26 11.04
C GLY A 52 0.25 -33.98 11.35
N ARG A 53 1.50 -34.06 11.84
CA ARG A 53 2.28 -32.87 12.22
C ARG A 53 2.69 -32.03 11.02
N LEU A 54 2.97 -32.67 9.88
CA LEU A 54 3.32 -31.97 8.63
C LEU A 54 2.14 -31.16 8.10
N GLY A 55 0.92 -31.72 8.08
CA GLY A 55 -0.29 -30.98 7.72
C GLY A 55 -0.55 -29.81 8.66
N GLY A 56 -0.38 -30.00 9.97
CA GLY A 56 -0.46 -28.92 10.95
C GLY A 56 0.55 -27.80 10.69
N ALA A 57 1.80 -28.14 10.40
CA ALA A 57 2.84 -27.16 10.09
C ALA A 57 2.56 -26.37 8.80
N LEU A 58 2.07 -27.05 7.75
CA LEU A 58 1.68 -26.40 6.49
C LEU A 58 0.47 -25.47 6.69
N THR A 59 -0.48 -25.85 7.52
CA THR A 59 -1.62 -24.98 7.89
C THR A 59 -1.13 -23.70 8.56
N GLY A 60 -0.28 -23.81 9.59
CA GLY A 60 0.28 -22.65 10.28
C GLY A 60 1.14 -21.76 9.37
N LEU A 61 1.86 -22.36 8.41
CA LEU A 61 2.60 -21.62 7.39
C LEU A 61 1.66 -20.82 6.49
N ALA A 62 0.57 -21.44 5.99
CA ALA A 62 -0.42 -20.77 5.15
C ALA A 62 -1.11 -19.61 5.88
N GLU A 63 -1.43 -19.77 7.17
CA GLU A 63 -2.01 -18.72 8.01
C GLU A 63 -1.04 -17.56 8.21
N THR A 64 0.23 -17.86 8.56
CA THR A 64 1.27 -16.85 8.75
C THR A 64 1.52 -16.05 7.48
N TRP A 65 1.62 -16.74 6.34
CA TRP A 65 1.76 -16.10 5.04
C TRP A 65 0.56 -15.20 4.71
N SER A 66 -0.67 -15.70 4.92
CA SER A 66 -1.90 -14.91 4.70
C SER A 66 -1.91 -13.63 5.54
N ALA A 67 -1.47 -13.71 6.80
CA ALA A 67 -1.37 -12.55 7.68
C ALA A 67 -0.33 -11.53 7.19
N GLN A 68 0.85 -11.99 6.73
CA GLN A 68 1.89 -11.12 6.19
C GLN A 68 1.47 -10.44 4.89
N VAL A 69 0.83 -11.18 3.97
CA VAL A 69 0.27 -10.61 2.73
C VAL A 69 -0.77 -9.55 3.06
N SER A 70 -1.66 -9.81 4.02
CA SER A 70 -2.69 -8.85 4.43
C SER A 70 -2.09 -7.58 5.05
N ALA A 71 -1.04 -7.72 5.88
CA ALA A 71 -0.34 -6.58 6.45
C ALA A 71 0.34 -5.72 5.37
N LEU A 72 1.04 -6.34 4.42
CA LEU A 72 1.69 -5.63 3.32
C LEU A 72 0.68 -4.88 2.43
N VAL A 73 -0.48 -5.48 2.16
CA VAL A 73 -1.59 -4.81 1.45
C VAL A 73 -2.06 -3.59 2.23
N ALA A 74 -2.27 -3.71 3.54
CA ALA A 74 -2.71 -2.60 4.38
C ALA A 74 -1.68 -1.45 4.42
N ASP A 75 -0.39 -1.78 4.48
CA ASP A 75 0.69 -0.78 4.43
C ASP A 75 0.72 -0.05 3.08
N CYS A 76 0.52 -0.78 1.98
CA CYS A 76 0.45 -0.20 0.64
C CYS A 76 -0.76 0.72 0.47
N ASP A 77 -1.94 0.31 0.97
CA ASP A 77 -3.15 1.15 0.93
C ASP A 77 -2.96 2.41 1.80
N SER A 78 -2.35 2.27 2.99
CA SER A 78 -2.03 3.42 3.85
C SER A 78 -1.06 4.41 3.18
N LEU A 79 -0.04 3.90 2.49
CA LEU A 79 0.89 4.73 1.72
C LEU A 79 0.16 5.47 0.59
N ALA A 80 -0.75 4.79 -0.11
CA ALA A 80 -1.55 5.39 -1.17
C ALA A 80 -2.40 6.55 -0.65
N ASP A 81 -3.09 6.35 0.48
CA ASP A 81 -3.91 7.37 1.12
C ASP A 81 -3.07 8.58 1.56
N GLN A 82 -1.91 8.35 2.17
CA GLN A 82 -1.00 9.41 2.60
C GLN A 82 -0.46 10.23 1.42
N CYS A 83 -0.09 9.56 0.33
CA CYS A 83 0.35 10.22 -0.90
C CYS A 83 -0.77 11.06 -1.52
N GLY A 84 -2.00 10.53 -1.60
CA GLY A 84 -3.17 11.24 -2.12
C GLY A 84 -3.56 12.45 -1.27
N ALA A 85 -3.62 12.28 0.05
CA ALA A 85 -3.91 13.37 0.98
C ALA A 85 -2.87 14.48 0.90
N SER A 86 -1.58 14.12 0.86
CA SER A 86 -0.48 15.08 0.72
C SER A 86 -0.61 15.83 -0.61
N GLY A 87 -0.83 15.13 -1.72
CA GLY A 87 -0.96 15.74 -3.05
C GLY A 87 -2.09 16.78 -3.12
N MET A 88 -3.24 16.48 -2.53
CA MET A 88 -4.36 17.44 -2.44
C MET A 88 -4.02 18.67 -1.59
N LEU A 89 -3.31 18.50 -0.48
CA LEU A 89 -2.91 19.61 0.39
C LEU A 89 -1.94 20.57 -0.34
N TYR A 90 -0.98 20.04 -1.09
CA TYR A 90 -0.08 20.87 -1.91
C TYR A 90 -0.86 21.69 -2.94
N GLN A 91 -1.72 21.05 -3.74
CA GLN A 91 -2.50 21.73 -4.77
C GLN A 91 -3.37 22.86 -4.21
N ARG A 92 -4.02 22.63 -3.05
CA ARG A 92 -4.82 23.67 -2.38
C ARG A 92 -3.97 24.84 -1.91
N THR A 93 -2.81 24.55 -1.33
CA THR A 93 -1.89 25.57 -0.82
C THR A 93 -1.32 26.41 -1.97
N GLU A 94 -0.91 25.76 -3.06
CA GLU A 94 -0.42 26.44 -4.26
C GLU A 94 -1.49 27.33 -4.90
N ALA A 95 -2.73 26.85 -5.00
CA ALA A 95 -3.85 27.64 -5.52
C ALA A 95 -4.15 28.88 -4.66
N ALA A 96 -4.12 28.74 -3.33
CA ALA A 96 -4.33 29.86 -2.41
C ALA A 96 -3.18 30.89 -2.49
N ASN A 97 -1.94 30.42 -2.60
CA ASN A 97 -0.77 31.28 -2.77
C ASN A 97 -0.84 32.03 -4.11
N ALA A 98 -1.19 31.36 -5.21
CA ALA A 98 -1.33 31.97 -6.53
C ALA A 98 -2.42 33.06 -6.54
N GLN A 99 -3.58 32.80 -5.90
CA GLN A 99 -4.65 33.80 -5.75
C GLN A 99 -4.19 35.01 -4.93
N THR A 100 -3.47 34.78 -3.83
CA THR A 100 -2.95 35.85 -2.98
C THR A 100 -1.94 36.72 -3.75
N MET A 101 -1.02 36.09 -4.49
CA MET A 101 -0.04 36.81 -5.32
C MET A 101 -0.71 37.59 -6.45
N HIS A 102 -1.76 37.03 -7.06
CA HIS A 102 -2.53 37.73 -8.08
C HIS A 102 -3.25 38.96 -7.52
N SER A 103 -3.85 38.84 -6.34
CA SER A 103 -4.47 39.97 -5.62
C SER A 103 -3.45 41.07 -5.32
N LEU A 104 -2.30 40.71 -4.74
CA LEU A 104 -1.24 41.67 -4.43
C LEU A 104 -0.72 42.35 -5.70
N SER A 105 -0.50 41.59 -6.78
CA SER A 105 -0.06 42.16 -8.06
C SER A 105 -1.08 43.12 -8.66
N SER A 106 -2.38 42.90 -8.41
CA SER A 106 -3.45 43.80 -8.84
C SER A 106 -3.58 45.05 -7.96
N ASP A 107 -3.18 44.97 -6.69
CA ASP A 107 -3.25 46.10 -5.75
C ASP A 107 -2.05 47.06 -5.90
N PHE A 108 -0.92 46.58 -6.41
CA PHE A 108 0.31 47.36 -6.61
C PHE A 108 0.58 47.79 -8.07
N GLY A 109 -0.25 47.36 -9.03
CA GLY A 109 -0.16 47.73 -10.45
C GLY A 109 -1.12 48.85 -10.82
#